data_AF-A0A959V8H2-F1
#
_entry.id   AF-A0A959V8H2-F1
#
_cell.length_a   1.000
_cell.length_b   1.000
_cell.length_c   1.000
_cell.angle_alpha   90.00
_cell.angle_beta   90.00
_cell.angle_gamma   90.00
#
_symmetry.space_group_name_H-M   'P 1'
#
loop_
_entity.id
_entity.type
_entity.pdbx_description
1 polymer ?
#
loop_
_entity_poly.entity_id
_entity_poly.type
_entity_poly.pdbx_seq_one_letter_code
_entity_poly.pdbx_strand_id
1 'polypeptide(L)'
;KDPDEQEAREVLTQVYGGDLRPRGPLVLRSIHRPAQGGPISPYDSLFQAQQSLIPWDWELLAALAFKESRYDTLAIGIRGARGLMQVMPSTAEGLGLDSAHSLADHVRASARYLAQLDSIWMRSVKDPDQRLRFALASYNAGPGHVLDAQRLARELGLDPAAWEGHVERALLLLAEPRFFTRPEARNGYVRGSLTFLYVRDIVGTYQRFRSLRELAGDPAGKEDAPA
;
A
#
# COMPACT_ATOMS: atom_id res chain seq x y z
N LYS A 1 12.81 -12.47 28.96
CA LYS A 1 12.06 -11.75 27.90
C LYS A 1 12.31 -10.28 28.10
N ASP A 2 12.53 -9.55 27.03
CA ASP A 2 12.76 -8.11 27.08
C ASP A 2 11.50 -7.41 27.63
N PRO A 3 11.59 -6.61 28.71
CA PRO A 3 10.46 -5.86 29.25
C PRO A 3 9.75 -4.98 28.20
N ASP A 4 10.52 -4.39 27.26
CA ASP A 4 9.98 -3.52 26.22
C ASP A 4 9.15 -4.30 25.20
N GLU A 5 9.60 -5.51 24.84
CA GLU A 5 8.85 -6.41 23.97
C GLU A 5 7.53 -6.86 24.64
N GLN A 6 7.56 -7.12 25.95
CA GLN A 6 6.37 -7.48 26.69
C GLN A 6 5.36 -6.33 26.76
N GLU A 7 5.82 -5.12 27.06
CA GLU A 7 4.96 -3.93 27.07
C GLU A 7 4.34 -3.68 25.69
N ALA A 8 5.14 -3.76 24.62
CA ALA A 8 4.65 -3.61 23.25
C ALA A 8 3.52 -4.60 22.94
N ARG A 9 3.67 -5.87 23.33
CA ARG A 9 2.64 -6.90 23.15
C ARG A 9 1.37 -6.60 23.94
N GLU A 10 1.49 -6.11 25.17
CA GLU A 10 0.35 -5.73 26.02
C GLU A 10 -0.43 -4.58 25.39
N VAL A 11 0.26 -3.51 24.94
CA VAL A 11 -0.38 -2.38 24.27
C VAL A 11 -1.06 -2.82 22.97
N LEU A 12 -0.39 -3.63 22.14
CA LEU A 12 -1.00 -4.13 20.92
C LEU A 12 -2.26 -4.95 21.20
N THR A 13 -2.25 -5.76 22.27
CA THR A 13 -3.41 -6.57 22.66
C THR A 13 -4.54 -5.69 23.20
N GLN A 14 -4.24 -4.72 24.07
CA GLN A 14 -5.23 -3.85 24.68
C GLN A 14 -5.88 -2.90 23.66
N VAL A 15 -5.09 -2.33 22.76
CA VAL A 15 -5.55 -1.30 21.80
C VAL A 15 -6.08 -1.93 20.51
N TYR A 16 -5.47 -3.03 20.04
CA TYR A 16 -5.74 -3.62 18.73
C TYR A 16 -6.18 -5.10 18.76
N GLY A 17 -6.15 -5.78 19.91
CA GLY A 17 -6.47 -7.20 20.05
C GLY A 17 -7.95 -7.57 19.88
N GLY A 18 -8.84 -6.58 19.81
CA GLY A 18 -10.28 -6.76 19.58
C GLY A 18 -10.71 -6.71 18.10
N ASP A 19 -9.75 -6.76 17.18
CA ASP A 19 -9.83 -6.48 15.74
C ASP A 19 -9.66 -5.01 15.36
N LEU A 20 -8.53 -4.71 14.72
CA LEU A 20 -8.54 -3.80 13.58
C LEU A 20 -9.42 -4.46 12.50
N ARG A 21 -10.77 -4.35 12.56
CA ARG A 21 -11.68 -4.81 11.49
C ARG A 21 -11.87 -3.72 10.45
N PRO A 22 -11.15 -3.78 9.33
CA PRO A 22 -11.71 -3.40 8.05
C PRO A 22 -12.58 -4.54 7.53
N ARG A 23 -13.68 -4.17 6.88
CA ARG A 23 -14.66 -5.11 6.30
C ARG A 23 -14.06 -5.79 5.06
N GLY A 24 -13.14 -6.73 5.26
CA GLY A 24 -12.39 -7.40 4.19
C GLY A 24 -11.55 -6.43 3.36
N PRO A 25 -10.77 -6.92 2.38
CA PRO A 25 -10.22 -6.04 1.36
C PRO A 25 -11.40 -5.41 0.61
N LEU A 26 -11.32 -4.10 0.31
CA LEU A 26 -12.42 -3.26 -0.21
C LEU A 26 -13.45 -4.10 -0.96
N VAL A 27 -14.64 -4.27 -0.40
CA VAL A 27 -15.63 -5.19 -0.93
C VAL A 27 -15.92 -4.78 -2.37
N LEU A 28 -15.39 -5.55 -3.32
CA LEU A 28 -15.53 -5.38 -4.77
C LEU A 28 -16.98 -5.59 -5.24
N ARG A 29 -17.99 -5.33 -4.40
CA ARG A 29 -19.41 -5.44 -4.77
C ARG A 29 -19.79 -4.45 -5.86
N SER A 30 -18.99 -3.40 -6.09
CA SER A 30 -19.24 -2.35 -7.08
C SER A 30 -18.36 -2.44 -8.32
N ILE A 31 -17.25 -3.19 -8.30
CA ILE A 31 -16.56 -3.48 -9.55
C ILE A 31 -17.29 -4.70 -10.08
N HIS A 32 -18.06 -4.53 -11.16
CA HIS A 32 -18.59 -5.64 -11.92
C HIS A 32 -17.48 -6.69 -12.00
N ARG A 33 -17.71 -7.91 -11.49
CA ARG A 33 -16.80 -9.02 -11.84
C ARG A 33 -16.77 -8.96 -13.36
N PRO A 34 -15.63 -8.63 -13.98
CA PRO A 34 -15.63 -8.52 -15.42
C PRO A 34 -16.13 -9.87 -15.92
N ALA A 35 -17.06 -9.87 -16.87
CA ALA A 35 -17.32 -11.10 -17.63
C ALA A 35 -15.95 -11.66 -18.06
N GLN A 36 -15.75 -12.99 -18.06
CA GLN A 36 -14.46 -13.61 -18.37
C GLN A 36 -13.70 -12.80 -19.45
N GLY A 37 -12.58 -12.17 -19.08
CA GLY A 37 -11.79 -11.31 -19.98
C GLY A 37 -12.11 -9.80 -20.00
N GLY A 38 -13.00 -9.28 -19.16
CA GLY A 38 -13.31 -7.83 -19.09
C GLY A 38 -12.29 -7.00 -18.29
N PRO A 39 -12.37 -5.66 -18.38
CA PRO A 39 -11.41 -4.76 -17.73
C PRO A 39 -11.55 -4.76 -16.20
N ILE A 40 -10.42 -4.69 -15.50
CA ILE A 40 -10.30 -4.60 -14.04
C ILE A 40 -10.75 -3.23 -13.53
N SER A 41 -10.47 -2.18 -14.31
CA SER A 41 -10.80 -0.79 -14.03
C SER A 41 -11.15 -0.02 -15.31
N PRO A 42 -11.77 1.16 -15.21
CA PRO A 42 -11.98 2.05 -16.35
C PRO A 42 -10.68 2.56 -17.00
N TYR A 43 -9.52 2.35 -16.37
CA TYR A 43 -8.24 2.96 -16.74
C TYR A 43 -7.12 1.92 -16.96
N ASP A 44 -7.47 0.66 -17.26
CA ASP A 44 -6.49 -0.42 -17.42
C ASP A 44 -5.36 -0.07 -18.39
N SER A 45 -5.68 0.49 -19.55
CA SER A 45 -4.68 0.91 -20.55
C SER A 45 -3.72 1.98 -20.02
N LEU A 46 -4.20 2.91 -19.19
CA LEU A 46 -3.35 3.92 -18.55
C LEU A 46 -2.38 3.28 -17.57
N PHE A 47 -2.85 2.33 -16.76
CA PHE A 47 -2.02 1.63 -15.79
C PHE A 47 -1.02 0.68 -16.46
N GLN A 48 -1.45 -0.08 -17.47
CA GLN A 48 -0.60 -0.95 -18.28
C GLN A 48 0.54 -0.18 -18.94
N ALA A 49 0.26 1.02 -19.45
CA ALA A 49 1.29 1.88 -20.04
C ALA A 49 2.37 2.32 -19.04
N GLN A 50 2.13 2.22 -17.73
CA GLN A 50 3.09 2.54 -16.68
C GLN A 50 3.80 1.31 -16.08
N GLN A 51 3.52 0.10 -16.56
CA GLN A 51 4.04 -1.15 -16.03
C GLN A 51 5.57 -1.15 -15.86
N SER A 52 6.31 -0.62 -16.83
CA SER A 52 7.78 -0.63 -16.82
C SER A 52 8.39 0.29 -15.75
N LEU A 53 7.58 1.15 -15.12
CA LEU A 53 8.04 2.08 -14.08
C LEU A 53 8.07 1.46 -12.69
N ILE A 54 7.31 0.39 -12.48
CA ILE A 54 7.17 -0.27 -11.18
C ILE A 54 7.63 -1.73 -11.26
N PRO A 55 8.15 -2.31 -10.17
CA PRO A 55 8.60 -3.71 -10.15
C PRO A 55 7.46 -4.72 -9.99
N TRP A 56 6.21 -4.26 -9.84
CA TRP A 56 5.00 -5.07 -9.66
C TRP A 56 4.08 -4.96 -10.87
N ASP A 57 3.11 -5.86 -11.00
CA ASP A 57 2.14 -5.80 -12.11
C ASP A 57 1.25 -4.56 -12.00
N TRP A 58 0.79 -4.05 -13.16
CA TRP A 58 0.01 -2.82 -13.29
C TRP A 58 -1.31 -2.83 -12.50
N GLU A 59 -1.84 -4.01 -12.15
CA GLU A 59 -2.99 -4.17 -11.26
C GLU A 59 -2.75 -3.50 -9.90
N LEU A 60 -1.50 -3.34 -9.48
CA LEU A 60 -1.17 -2.60 -8.27
C LEU A 60 -1.57 -1.13 -8.39
N LEU A 61 -1.33 -0.51 -9.55
CA LEU A 61 -1.74 0.88 -9.81
C LEU A 61 -3.27 0.99 -9.86
N ALA A 62 -3.94 -0.02 -10.41
CA ALA A 62 -5.41 -0.09 -10.39
C ALA A 62 -5.95 -0.22 -8.96
N ALA A 63 -5.34 -1.06 -8.12
CA ALA A 63 -5.71 -1.23 -6.72
C ALA A 63 -5.45 0.04 -5.89
N LEU A 64 -4.32 0.70 -6.15
CA LEU A 64 -3.94 1.97 -5.53
C LEU A 64 -4.96 3.08 -5.88
N ALA A 65 -5.26 3.29 -7.16
CA ALA A 65 -6.25 4.27 -7.61
C ALA A 65 -7.65 4.01 -7.03
N PHE A 66 -8.05 2.73 -6.91
CA PHE A 66 -9.32 2.38 -6.27
C PHE A 66 -9.35 2.74 -4.78
N LYS A 67 -8.25 2.48 -4.06
CA LYS A 67 -8.15 2.84 -2.64
C LYS A 67 -8.14 4.36 -2.45
N GLU A 68 -7.49 5.08 -3.34
CA GLU A 68 -7.30 6.53 -3.25
C GLU A 68 -8.57 7.32 -3.59
N SER A 69 -9.17 7.06 -4.75
CA SER A 69 -10.27 7.87 -5.28
C SER A 69 -11.51 7.07 -5.67
N ARG A 70 -11.47 5.74 -5.56
CA ARG A 70 -12.46 4.86 -6.21
C ARG A 70 -12.64 5.17 -7.69
N TYR A 71 -11.54 5.50 -8.36
CA TYR A 71 -11.50 5.87 -9.78
C TYR A 71 -12.12 7.23 -10.15
N ASP A 72 -12.39 8.09 -9.17
CA ASP A 72 -12.82 9.47 -9.40
C ASP A 72 -11.62 10.38 -9.71
N THR A 73 -11.55 10.86 -10.95
CA THR A 73 -10.47 11.74 -11.44
C THR A 73 -10.54 13.16 -10.87
N LEU A 74 -11.66 13.54 -10.25
CA LEU A 74 -11.91 14.86 -9.67
C LEU A 74 -11.89 14.83 -8.13
N ALA A 75 -11.63 13.68 -7.52
CA ALA A 75 -11.64 13.52 -6.08
C ALA A 75 -10.69 14.50 -5.38
N ILE A 76 -11.18 15.15 -4.32
CA ILE A 76 -10.38 16.00 -3.43
C ILE A 76 -10.46 15.38 -2.03
N GLY A 77 -9.33 14.87 -1.55
CA GLY A 77 -9.21 14.34 -0.20
C GLY A 77 -9.30 15.42 0.86
N ILE A 78 -9.65 15.04 2.09
CA ILE A 78 -9.83 15.96 3.24
C ILE A 78 -8.57 16.81 3.50
N ARG A 79 -7.39 16.26 3.21
CA ARG A 79 -6.09 16.94 3.37
C ARG A 79 -5.63 17.69 2.12
N GLY A 80 -6.45 17.75 1.08
CA GLY A 80 -6.16 18.43 -0.18
C GLY A 80 -5.45 17.59 -1.23
N ALA A 81 -5.29 16.28 -1.02
CA ALA A 81 -4.87 15.34 -2.06
C ALA A 81 -5.84 15.37 -3.25
N ARG A 82 -5.35 15.25 -4.49
CA ARG A 82 -6.16 15.46 -5.69
C ARG A 82 -6.10 14.32 -6.69
N GLY A 83 -7.23 14.10 -7.36
CA GLY A 83 -7.38 13.28 -8.55
C GLY A 83 -7.28 11.77 -8.31
N LEU A 84 -7.14 11.05 -9.42
CA LEU A 84 -7.23 9.59 -9.48
C LEU A 84 -6.32 8.87 -8.47
N MET A 85 -5.10 9.38 -8.29
CA MET A 85 -4.06 8.78 -7.46
C MET A 85 -3.86 9.52 -6.11
N GLN A 86 -4.75 10.48 -5.80
CA GLN A 86 -4.72 11.32 -4.59
C GLN A 86 -3.31 11.84 -4.25
N VAL A 87 -2.67 12.52 -5.20
CA VAL A 87 -1.35 13.12 -4.99
C VAL A 87 -1.51 14.44 -4.23
N MET A 88 -0.71 14.63 -3.19
CA MET A 88 -0.67 15.90 -2.45
C MET A 88 -0.06 17.01 -3.31
N PRO A 89 -0.54 18.28 -3.22
CA PRO A 89 0.01 19.37 -4.03
C PRO A 89 1.53 19.54 -3.94
N SER A 90 2.11 19.41 -2.74
CA SER A 90 3.56 19.47 -2.54
C SER A 90 4.31 18.29 -3.19
N THR A 91 3.71 17.10 -3.19
CA THR A 91 4.25 15.94 -3.90
C THR A 91 4.17 16.13 -5.40
N ALA A 92 3.05 16.67 -5.91
CA ALA A 92 2.89 16.98 -7.32
C ALA A 92 3.96 17.98 -7.79
N GLU A 93 4.16 19.07 -7.04
CA GLU A 93 5.21 20.06 -7.29
C GLU A 93 6.61 19.42 -7.33
N GLY A 94 6.94 18.60 -6.33
CA GLY A 94 8.22 17.86 -6.29
C GLY A 94 8.40 16.86 -7.45
N LEU A 95 7.31 16.43 -8.08
CA LEU A 95 7.30 15.57 -9.27
C LEU A 95 7.22 16.37 -10.58
N GLY A 96 7.17 17.71 -10.51
CA GLY A 96 7.04 18.60 -11.66
C GLY A 96 5.64 18.59 -12.29
N LEU A 97 4.60 18.24 -11.52
CA LEU A 97 3.22 18.23 -11.96
C LEU A 97 2.44 19.46 -11.47
N ASP A 98 1.51 19.90 -12.31
CA ASP A 98 0.50 20.91 -11.99
C ASP A 98 -0.89 20.50 -12.53
N SER A 99 -1.86 21.40 -12.44
CA SER A 99 -3.23 21.16 -12.92
C SER A 99 -3.42 21.15 -14.44
N ALA A 100 -2.43 21.60 -15.22
CA ALA A 100 -2.49 21.58 -16.68
C ALA A 100 -2.07 20.21 -17.26
N HIS A 101 -1.41 19.38 -16.46
CA HIS A 101 -0.97 18.04 -16.84
C HIS A 101 -2.14 17.07 -17.05
N SER A 102 -2.00 16.16 -18.00
CA SER A 102 -3.03 15.18 -18.35
C SER A 102 -3.18 14.09 -17.27
N LEU A 103 -4.32 13.39 -17.26
CA LEU A 103 -4.52 12.25 -16.36
C LEU A 103 -3.39 11.21 -16.48
N ALA A 104 -2.90 10.96 -17.69
CA ALA A 104 -1.78 10.05 -17.94
C ALA A 104 -0.48 10.52 -17.30
N ASP A 105 -0.23 11.84 -17.29
CA ASP A 105 0.94 12.42 -16.60
C ASP A 105 0.85 12.25 -15.09
N HIS A 106 -0.34 12.46 -14.52
CA HIS A 106 -0.61 12.23 -13.10
C HIS A 106 -0.39 10.76 -12.70
N VAL A 107 -0.93 9.81 -13.48
CA VAL A 107 -0.71 8.37 -13.23
C VAL A 107 0.76 7.99 -13.37
N ARG A 108 1.45 8.49 -14.41
CA ARG A 108 2.89 8.27 -14.61
C ARG A 108 3.72 8.77 -13.44
N ALA A 109 3.42 9.96 -12.93
CA ALA A 109 4.14 10.51 -11.79
C ALA A 109 3.91 9.71 -10.51
N SER A 110 2.67 9.26 -10.25
CA SER A 110 2.39 8.38 -9.11
C SER A 110 3.12 7.04 -9.21
N ALA A 111 3.19 6.45 -10.42
CA ALA A 111 3.97 5.24 -10.65
C ALA A 111 5.47 5.46 -10.38
N ARG A 112 6.04 6.57 -10.87
CA ARG A 112 7.43 6.97 -10.56
C ARG A 112 7.65 7.20 -9.07
N TYR A 113 6.70 7.83 -8.39
CA TYR A 113 6.79 8.08 -6.96
C TYR A 113 6.78 6.76 -6.18
N LEU A 114 5.90 5.82 -6.54
CA LEU A 114 5.88 4.49 -5.93
C LEU A 114 7.21 3.74 -6.13
N ALA A 115 7.82 3.85 -7.32
CA ALA A 115 9.14 3.28 -7.60
C ALA A 115 10.27 3.96 -6.80
N GLN A 116 10.21 5.28 -6.62
CA GLN A 116 11.12 5.99 -5.72
C GLN A 116 10.99 5.49 -4.28
N LEU A 117 9.76 5.26 -3.80
CA LEU A 117 9.54 4.71 -2.47
C LEU A 117 10.09 3.28 -2.35
N ASP A 118 9.91 2.40 -3.34
CA ASP A 118 10.54 1.07 -3.36
C ASP A 118 12.06 1.15 -3.22
N SER A 119 12.70 2.09 -3.93
CA SER A 119 14.16 2.26 -3.92
C SER A 119 14.75 2.55 -2.54
N ILE A 120 13.98 3.22 -1.66
CA ILE A 120 14.38 3.49 -0.28
C ILE A 120 14.62 2.18 0.48
N TRP A 121 13.83 1.14 0.16
CA TRP A 121 13.79 -0.12 0.91
C TRP A 121 14.68 -1.22 0.31
N MET A 122 15.13 -1.10 -0.94
CA MET A 122 15.97 -2.12 -1.62
C MET A 122 17.21 -2.55 -0.84
N ARG A 123 17.80 -1.65 -0.03
CA ARG A 123 18.96 -1.99 0.78
C ARG A 123 18.59 -2.85 2.00
N SER A 124 17.51 -2.53 2.71
CA SER A 124 17.14 -3.15 3.99
C SER A 124 16.11 -4.28 3.86
N VAL A 125 15.31 -4.31 2.79
CA VAL A 125 14.24 -5.27 2.56
C VAL A 125 14.47 -5.95 1.21
N LYS A 126 14.95 -7.21 1.23
CA LYS A 126 15.37 -7.92 0.01
C LYS A 126 14.22 -8.61 -0.72
N ASP A 127 13.23 -9.06 0.01
CA ASP A 127 12.02 -9.66 -0.54
C ASP A 127 11.15 -8.57 -1.21
N PRO A 128 10.87 -8.68 -2.53
CA PRO A 128 9.98 -7.76 -3.24
C PRO A 128 8.55 -7.69 -2.68
N ASP A 129 8.02 -8.79 -2.15
CA ASP A 129 6.68 -8.84 -1.57
C ASP A 129 6.63 -8.07 -0.25
N GLN A 130 7.69 -8.15 0.55
CA GLN A 130 7.84 -7.33 1.73
C GLN A 130 8.01 -5.86 1.34
N ARG A 131 8.88 -5.54 0.36
CA ARG A 131 9.08 -4.16 -0.11
C ARG A 131 7.79 -3.49 -0.57
N LEU A 132 6.88 -4.22 -1.22
CA LEU A 132 5.58 -3.69 -1.62
C LEU A 132 4.86 -3.02 -0.44
N ARG A 133 4.85 -3.68 0.71
CA ARG A 133 4.15 -3.18 1.91
C ARG A 133 4.83 -1.96 2.50
N PHE A 134 6.16 -1.94 2.52
CA PHE A 134 6.93 -0.76 2.93
C PHE A 134 6.71 0.42 1.99
N ALA A 135 6.70 0.19 0.67
CA ALA A 135 6.45 1.23 -0.32
C ALA A 135 5.03 1.80 -0.19
N LEU A 136 4.00 0.95 -0.05
CA LEU A 136 2.61 1.37 0.17
C LEU A 136 2.43 2.12 1.50
N ALA A 137 3.07 1.64 2.57
CA ALA A 137 3.06 2.33 3.86
C ALA A 137 3.69 3.72 3.74
N SER A 138 4.77 3.83 2.96
CA SER A 138 5.48 5.08 2.73
C SER A 138 4.67 6.03 1.84
N TYR A 139 3.87 5.51 0.91
CA TYR A 139 2.97 6.32 0.09
C TYR A 139 1.90 7.00 0.97
N ASN A 140 1.39 6.28 1.98
CA ASN A 140 0.33 6.77 2.85
C ASN A 140 0.83 7.64 4.03
N ALA A 141 1.87 7.20 4.73
CA ALA A 141 2.39 7.85 5.93
C ALA A 141 3.65 8.67 5.68
N GLY A 142 4.27 8.56 4.50
CA GLY A 142 5.61 9.08 4.26
C GLY A 142 6.70 8.10 4.75
N PRO A 143 7.85 8.04 4.05
CA PRO A 143 8.92 7.09 4.38
C PRO A 143 9.56 7.35 5.75
N GLY A 144 9.49 8.59 6.27
CA GLY A 144 10.02 8.94 7.59
C GLY A 144 9.41 8.11 8.72
N HIS A 145 8.07 8.03 8.76
CA HIS A 145 7.37 7.23 9.77
C HIS A 145 7.57 5.72 9.59
N VAL A 146 7.73 5.24 8.36
CA VAL A 146 8.06 3.82 8.12
C VAL A 146 9.49 3.50 8.56
N LEU A 147 10.43 4.44 8.40
CA LEU A 147 11.79 4.33 8.93
C LEU A 147 11.81 4.35 10.46
N ASP A 148 10.95 5.15 11.09
CA ASP A 148 10.74 5.13 12.55
C ASP A 148 10.24 3.76 12.99
N ALA A 149 9.21 3.23 12.33
CA ALA A 149 8.67 1.91 12.62
C ALA A 149 9.71 0.79 12.43
N GLN A 150 10.54 0.87 11.38
CA GLN A 150 11.63 -0.08 11.15
C GLN A 150 12.70 -0.03 12.25
N ARG A 151 13.04 1.16 12.76
CA ARG A 151 13.96 1.30 13.90
C ARG A 151 13.35 0.75 15.18
N LEU A 152 12.10 1.10 15.47
CA LEU A 152 11.39 0.64 16.65
C LEU A 152 11.21 -0.89 16.61
N ALA A 153 10.91 -1.48 15.45
CA ALA A 153 10.84 -2.93 15.29
C ALA A 153 12.15 -3.61 15.70
N ARG A 154 13.29 -3.10 15.23
CA ARG A 154 14.61 -3.62 15.61
C ARG A 154 14.85 -3.55 17.12
N GLU A 155 14.50 -2.42 17.74
CA GLU A 155 14.67 -2.22 19.18
C GLU A 155 13.81 -3.21 19.99
N LEU A 156 12.60 -3.49 19.52
CA LEU A 156 11.68 -4.46 20.14
C LEU A 156 12.00 -5.93 19.81
N GLY A 157 13.18 -6.22 19.23
CA GLY A 157 13.57 -7.58 18.85
C GLY A 157 12.75 -8.20 17.71
N LEU A 158 12.01 -7.38 16.94
CA LEU A 158 11.27 -7.79 15.74
C LEU A 158 12.19 -7.69 14.50
N ASP A 159 11.84 -8.42 13.43
CA ASP A 159 12.58 -8.35 12.16
C ASP A 159 12.30 -7.02 11.43
N PRO A 160 13.28 -6.13 11.27
CA PRO A 160 13.10 -4.85 10.58
C PRO A 160 12.94 -4.99 9.06
N ALA A 161 13.18 -6.18 8.49
CA ALA A 161 13.01 -6.48 7.08
C ALA A 161 11.66 -7.14 6.74
N ALA A 162 10.87 -7.50 7.76
CA ALA A 162 9.55 -8.10 7.59
C ALA A 162 8.45 -7.12 8.00
N TRP A 163 7.34 -7.14 7.26
CA TRP A 163 6.16 -6.33 7.49
C TRP A 163 5.20 -7.02 8.44
N GLU A 164 4.66 -8.18 8.02
CA GLU A 164 3.68 -8.96 8.79
C GLU A 164 4.22 -9.34 10.17
N GLY A 165 3.47 -8.99 11.22
CA GLY A 165 3.85 -9.35 12.58
C GLY A 165 5.11 -8.63 13.12
N HIS A 166 5.70 -7.73 12.33
CA HIS A 166 6.96 -7.07 12.64
C HIS A 166 6.84 -5.55 12.48
N VAL A 167 7.30 -4.96 11.37
CA VAL A 167 7.30 -3.49 11.20
C VAL A 167 5.89 -2.90 11.26
N GLU A 168 4.86 -3.63 10.81
CA GLU A 168 3.48 -3.14 10.91
C GLU A 168 3.01 -2.99 12.37
N ARG A 169 3.50 -3.84 13.28
CA ARG A 169 3.21 -3.75 14.72
C ARG A 169 3.90 -2.54 15.34
N ALA A 170 5.17 -2.33 15.00
CA ALA A 170 5.90 -1.14 15.43
C ALA A 170 5.23 0.14 14.93
N LEU A 171 4.72 0.15 13.69
CA LEU A 171 3.97 1.29 13.15
C LEU A 171 2.69 1.58 13.94
N LEU A 172 1.95 0.55 14.34
CA LEU A 172 0.75 0.70 15.19
C LEU A 172 1.09 1.30 16.56
N LEU A 173 2.25 0.95 17.12
CA LEU A 173 2.70 1.49 18.40
C LEU A 173 3.05 2.98 18.32
N LEU A 174 3.49 3.50 17.17
CA LEU A 174 3.79 4.93 16.99
C LEU A 174 2.57 5.87 17.06
N ALA A 175 1.37 5.34 17.29
CA ALA A 175 0.20 6.14 17.68
C ALA A 175 0.18 6.48 19.18
N GLU A 176 0.97 5.79 19.99
CA GLU A 176 0.96 5.88 21.44
C GLU A 176 2.12 6.77 21.94
N PRO A 177 1.86 7.74 22.85
CA PRO A 177 2.88 8.66 23.36
C PRO A 177 4.16 7.99 23.84
N ARG A 178 4.05 6.86 24.52
CA ARG A 178 5.19 6.12 25.07
C ARG A 178 6.13 5.52 24.02
N PHE A 179 5.69 5.42 22.77
CA PHE A 179 6.50 4.90 21.67
C PHE A 179 6.91 6.02 20.70
N PHE A 180 6.02 6.97 20.38
CA PHE A 180 6.38 8.04 19.44
C PHE A 180 7.31 9.10 20.02
N THR A 181 7.50 9.15 21.34
CA THR A 181 8.52 10.02 21.97
C THR A 181 9.87 9.35 22.14
N ARG A 182 10.02 8.07 21.77
CA ARG A 182 11.28 7.33 21.85
C ARG A 182 12.29 7.82 20.79
N PRO A 183 13.60 7.66 20.99
CA PRO A 183 14.63 8.11 20.03
C PRO A 183 14.50 7.50 18.62
N GLU A 184 13.89 6.33 18.50
CA GLU A 184 13.64 5.64 17.23
C GLU A 184 12.62 6.40 16.36
N ALA A 185 11.67 7.09 17.01
CA ALA A 185 10.53 7.80 16.42
C ALA A 185 10.84 9.26 16.09
N ARG A 186 11.78 9.47 15.16
CA ARG A 186 12.32 10.79 14.80
C ARG A 186 11.29 11.73 14.16
N ASN A 187 10.21 11.20 13.60
CA ASN A 187 9.12 11.98 13.02
C ASN A 187 7.90 12.06 13.94
N GLY A 188 7.98 11.48 15.14
CA GLY A 188 6.93 11.54 16.17
C GLY A 188 5.68 10.76 15.80
N TYR A 189 4.53 11.28 16.24
CA TYR A 189 3.23 10.61 16.14
C TYR A 189 2.84 10.30 14.70
N VAL A 190 2.36 9.07 14.48
CA VAL A 190 1.64 8.68 13.26
C VAL A 190 0.38 7.90 13.62
N ARG A 191 -0.69 8.11 12.85
CA ARG A 191 -1.89 7.25 12.91
C ARG A 191 -1.63 5.91 12.24
N GLY A 192 -0.80 5.07 12.88
CA GLY A 192 -0.33 3.81 12.33
C GLY A 192 -1.45 2.87 11.87
N SER A 193 -2.61 2.89 12.53
CA SER A 193 -3.77 2.10 12.15
C SER A 193 -4.32 2.46 10.76
N LEU A 194 -4.30 3.73 10.36
CA LEU A 194 -4.74 4.13 9.01
C LEU A 194 -3.82 3.53 7.94
N THR A 195 -2.51 3.56 8.18
CA THR A 195 -1.50 3.03 7.26
C THR A 195 -1.51 1.52 7.20
N PHE A 196 -1.63 0.84 8.35
CA PHE A 196 -1.82 -0.60 8.43
C PHE A 196 -3.00 -1.06 7.57
N LEU A 197 -4.17 -0.43 7.74
CA LEU A 197 -5.38 -0.75 6.98
C LEU A 197 -5.21 -0.43 5.50
N TYR A 198 -4.54 0.69 5.17
CA TYR A 198 -4.26 1.10 3.80
C TYR A 198 -3.44 0.05 3.04
N VAL A 199 -2.30 -0.37 3.60
CA VAL A 199 -1.43 -1.39 2.99
C VAL A 199 -2.20 -2.69 2.77
N ARG A 200 -2.86 -3.16 3.82
CA ARG A 200 -3.59 -4.43 3.82
C ARG A 200 -4.74 -4.45 2.79
N ASP A 201 -5.47 -3.34 2.67
CA ASP A 201 -6.58 -3.22 1.69
C ASP A 201 -6.08 -3.22 0.25
N ILE A 202 -4.96 -2.52 -0.04
CA ILE A 202 -4.38 -2.47 -1.39
C ILE A 202 -3.80 -3.83 -1.75
N VAL A 203 -3.00 -4.45 -0.88
CA VAL A 203 -2.41 -5.78 -1.15
C VAL A 203 -3.51 -6.81 -1.41
N GLY A 204 -4.56 -6.85 -0.59
CA GLY A 204 -5.69 -7.77 -0.81
C GLY A 204 -6.51 -7.45 -2.08
N THR A 205 -6.57 -6.19 -2.51
CA THR A 205 -7.23 -5.82 -3.77
C THR A 205 -6.37 -6.18 -4.97
N TYR A 206 -5.06 -5.91 -4.91
CA TYR A 206 -4.08 -6.26 -5.92
C TYR A 206 -4.03 -7.77 -6.17
N GLN A 207 -3.98 -8.58 -5.11
CA GLN A 207 -4.03 -10.05 -5.23
C GLN A 207 -5.31 -10.52 -5.93
N ARG A 208 -6.48 -9.96 -5.58
CA ARG A 208 -7.74 -10.29 -6.25
C ARG A 208 -7.73 -9.92 -7.73
N PHE A 209 -7.18 -8.76 -8.08
CA PHE A 209 -7.05 -8.33 -9.47
C PHE A 209 -6.15 -9.26 -10.29
N ARG A 210 -5.00 -9.67 -9.73
CA ARG A 210 -4.13 -10.66 -10.37
C ARG A 210 -4.82 -12.00 -10.58
N SER A 211 -5.50 -12.53 -9.56
CA SER A 211 -6.23 -13.80 -9.69
C SER A 211 -7.36 -13.72 -10.73
N LEU A 212 -8.07 -12.60 -10.83
CA LEU A 212 -9.09 -12.41 -11.87
C LEU A 212 -8.49 -12.42 -13.28
N ARG A 213 -7.31 -11.81 -13.47
CA ARG A 213 -6.59 -11.85 -14.77
C ARG A 213 -6.12 -13.25 -15.11
N GLU A 214 -5.54 -13.98 -14.15
CA GLU A 214 -5.08 -15.36 -14.35
C GLU A 214 -6.23 -16.27 -14.79
N LEU A 215 -7.39 -16.17 -14.14
CA LEU A 215 -8.60 -16.92 -14.52
C LEU A 215 -9.15 -16.53 -15.90
N ALA A 216 -8.96 -15.28 -16.33
CA ALA A 216 -9.38 -14.81 -17.64
C ALA A 216 -8.39 -15.19 -18.76
N GLY A 217 -7.12 -15.44 -18.42
CA GLY A 217 -6.04 -15.84 -19.33
C GLY A 217 -5.93 -17.36 -19.55
N ASP A 218 -6.75 -18.17 -18.89
CA ASP A 218 -6.80 -19.64 -19.03
C ASP A 218 -8.06 -20.08 -19.82
N PRO A 219 -8.01 -20.08 -21.18
CA PRO A 219 -9.10 -20.59 -21.99
C PRO A 219 -8.99 -22.12 -22.05
N ALA A 220 -9.68 -22.80 -21.13
CA ALA A 220 -9.82 -24.25 -21.07
C ALA A 220 -8.58 -25.03 -20.56
N GLY A 221 -8.76 -25.64 -19.39
CA GLY A 221 -8.21 -26.97 -19.15
C GLY A 221 -8.54 -27.85 -20.35
N LYS A 222 -7.50 -28.41 -20.95
CA LYS A 222 -7.55 -29.41 -22.01
C LYS A 222 -8.68 -30.40 -21.71
N GLU A 223 -9.63 -30.51 -22.64
CA GLU A 223 -10.45 -31.72 -22.76
C GLU A 223 -9.48 -32.88 -23.04
N ASP A 224 -9.09 -33.59 -21.98
CA ASP A 224 -8.68 -34.98 -22.11
C ASP A 224 -9.96 -35.77 -22.37
N ALA A 225 -10.30 -35.96 -23.66
CA ALA A 225 -11.22 -37.00 -24.09
C ALA A 225 -10.39 -38.11 -24.78
N PRO A 226 -10.58 -39.38 -24.40
CA PRO A 226 -9.70 -40.48 -24.80
C PRO A 226 -9.91 -40.89 -26.26
N ALA A 227 -8.88 -41.57 -26.78
CA ALA A 227 -8.79 -42.16 -28.12
C ALA A 227 -9.88 -43.19 -28.44
#